data_AF-A0A178M5D5-F1
#
_entry.id   AF-A0A178M5D5-F1
#
_cell.length_a   1.000
_cell.length_b   1.000
_cell.length_c   1.000
_cell.angle_alpha   90.00
_cell.angle_beta   90.00
_cell.angle_gamma   90.00
#
_symmetry.space_group_name_H-M   'P 1'
#
loop_
_entity.id
_entity.type
_entity.pdbx_description
1 polymer ?
#
loop_
_entity_poly.entity_id
_entity_poly.type
_entity_poly.pdbx_seq_one_letter_code
_entity_poly.pdbx_strand_id
1 'polypeptide(L)'
;MMIELLNAIAPVAVAIFVVGVGLRLGRFAMALITKRHPHGVSPTFVSPPRRLGFFEALNAVLFGPFKHFYKRSNPTWGRGYLLYHVAIITEVIGYSISALIVFANILFGRPVPDVAAHAEVSYNYSPANLLALIFGNGEALQAHFLFGSFAPYFIGITWVAVAFAVAGNLHLMFALLRKWSGAVVGDIDHAAKGIRTPGRLPWDRVVIRTIIFCIIWTELLARLHIVPGIVYFHALLGLALFVLLPFTYLFHMAYNFLAIFYAVRRRMARTIA
;
A
#
# COMPACT_ATOMS: atom_id res chain seq x y z
N MET A 1 4.90 13.39 -25.43
CA MET A 1 5.25 13.99 -24.11
C MET A 1 5.18 13.01 -22.93
N MET A 2 4.02 12.53 -22.47
CA MET A 2 3.95 11.68 -21.25
C MET A 2 4.68 10.33 -21.39
N ILE A 3 4.51 9.67 -22.54
CA ILE A 3 5.20 8.42 -22.88
C ILE A 3 6.73 8.61 -22.89
N GLU A 4 7.21 9.68 -23.53
CA GLU A 4 8.64 10.00 -23.58
C GLU A 4 9.21 10.29 -22.19
N LEU A 5 8.47 11.06 -21.38
CA LEU A 5 8.84 11.34 -19.99
C LEU A 5 8.98 10.05 -19.19
N LEU A 6 7.97 9.17 -19.24
CA LEU A 6 8.01 7.87 -18.56
C LEU A 6 9.18 7.00 -19.02
N ASN A 7 9.42 6.93 -20.32
CA ASN A 7 10.56 6.18 -20.87
C ASN A 7 11.89 6.70 -20.35
N ALA A 8 12.04 8.03 -20.20
CA ALA A 8 13.25 8.64 -19.67
C ALA A 8 13.43 8.42 -18.16
N ILE A 9 12.36 8.56 -17.36
CA ILE A 9 12.46 8.57 -15.90
C ILE A 9 12.33 7.19 -15.26
N ALA A 10 11.66 6.22 -15.92
CA ALA A 10 11.40 4.91 -15.34
C ALA A 10 12.68 4.16 -14.94
N PRO A 11 13.76 4.13 -15.75
CA PRO A 11 15.01 3.52 -15.34
C PRO A 11 15.62 4.19 -14.09
N VAL A 12 15.57 5.53 -14.03
CA VAL A 12 16.09 6.30 -12.88
C VAL A 12 15.29 5.98 -11.62
N ALA A 13 13.97 5.94 -11.73
CA ALA A 13 13.08 5.61 -10.63
C ALA A 13 13.31 4.19 -10.09
N VAL A 14 13.49 3.20 -10.98
CA VAL A 14 13.84 1.82 -10.61
C VAL A 14 15.19 1.79 -9.89
N ALA A 15 16.21 2.50 -10.38
CA ALA A 15 17.50 2.56 -9.73
C ALA A 15 17.40 3.15 -8.31
N ILE A 16 16.68 4.27 -8.14
CA ILE A 16 16.46 4.88 -6.82
C ILE A 16 15.73 3.91 -5.88
N PHE A 17 14.71 3.21 -6.37
CA PHE A 17 13.98 2.23 -5.58
C PHE A 17 14.90 1.09 -5.10
N VAL A 18 15.66 0.47 -6.01
CA VAL A 18 16.55 -0.65 -5.70
C VAL A 18 17.61 -0.24 -4.68
N VAL A 19 18.24 0.93 -4.86
CA VAL A 19 19.21 1.48 -3.92
C VAL A 19 18.55 1.74 -2.55
N GLY A 20 17.38 2.38 -2.52
CA GLY A 20 16.67 2.67 -1.28
C GLY A 20 16.27 1.42 -0.50
N VAL A 21 15.74 0.40 -1.19
CA VAL A 21 15.41 -0.90 -0.58
C VAL A 21 16.68 -1.58 -0.08
N GLY A 22 17.74 -1.62 -0.89
CA GLY A 22 19.03 -2.20 -0.52
C GLY A 22 19.63 -1.56 0.73
N LEU A 23 19.58 -0.23 0.85
CA LEU A 23 20.04 0.49 2.04
C LEU A 23 19.22 0.14 3.29
N ARG A 24 17.89 0.06 3.19
CA ARG A 24 17.03 -0.29 4.34
C ARG A 24 17.20 -1.74 4.77
N LEU A 25 17.17 -2.68 3.82
CA LEU A 25 17.34 -4.10 4.11
C LEU A 25 18.76 -4.38 4.59
N GLY A 26 19.78 -3.72 4.04
CA GLY A 26 21.17 -3.81 4.49
C GLY A 26 21.34 -3.34 5.94
N ARG A 27 20.73 -2.20 6.32
CA ARG A 27 20.71 -1.75 7.73
C ARG A 27 20.00 -2.75 8.64
N PHE A 28 18.90 -3.34 8.18
CA PHE A 28 18.18 -4.37 8.94
C PHE A 28 19.02 -5.64 9.13
N ALA A 29 19.63 -6.16 8.06
CA ALA A 29 20.53 -7.31 8.12
C ALA A 29 21.72 -7.05 9.04
N MET A 30 22.32 -5.85 8.97
CA MET A 30 23.40 -5.44 9.86
C MET A 30 22.95 -5.42 11.32
N ALA A 31 21.73 -4.94 11.62
CA ALA A 31 21.18 -4.96 12.97
C ALA A 31 20.96 -6.39 13.51
N LEU A 32 20.58 -7.34 12.64
CA LEU A 32 20.46 -8.76 12.99
C LEU A 32 21.83 -9.39 13.27
N ILE A 33 22.82 -9.14 12.43
CA ILE A 33 24.18 -9.70 12.55
C ILE A 33 24.90 -9.15 13.78
N THR A 34 24.77 -7.85 14.04
CA THR A 34 25.48 -7.18 15.15
C THR A 34 24.94 -7.52 16.54
N LYS A 35 24.00 -8.47 16.67
CA LYS A 35 23.36 -8.90 17.93
C LYS A 35 23.14 -7.73 18.89
N ARG A 36 22.54 -6.63 18.40
CA ARG A 36 22.03 -5.58 19.27
C ARG A 36 20.88 -6.20 20.06
N HIS A 37 21.22 -6.83 21.18
CA HIS A 37 20.25 -7.44 22.07
C HIS A 37 19.24 -6.36 22.44
N PRO A 38 17.95 -6.50 22.10
CA PRO A 38 16.94 -5.63 22.68
C PRO A 38 16.86 -5.98 24.17
N HIS A 39 17.68 -5.29 24.97
CA HIS A 39 17.54 -5.25 26.42
C HIS A 39 16.28 -4.43 26.68
N GLY A 40 15.22 -5.10 27.07
CA GLY A 40 13.93 -4.45 27.27
C GLY A 40 12.84 -5.43 27.60
N VAL A 41 12.95 -6.09 28.76
CA VAL A 41 11.73 -6.42 29.49
C VAL A 41 11.18 -5.07 29.93
N SER A 42 10.00 -4.68 29.45
CA SER A 42 9.31 -3.49 29.97
C SER A 42 9.21 -3.64 31.49
N PRO A 43 9.92 -2.82 32.30
CA PRO A 43 10.02 -3.03 33.74
C PRO A 43 8.72 -2.72 34.50
N THR A 44 7.67 -2.27 33.79
CA THR A 44 6.55 -1.51 34.38
C THR A 44 5.23 -2.26 34.44
N PHE A 45 5.14 -3.53 34.02
CA PHE A 45 3.91 -4.29 34.23
C PHE A 45 3.98 -5.08 35.55
N VAL A 46 3.18 -4.62 36.52
CA VAL A 46 2.96 -5.24 37.85
C VAL A 46 2.55 -6.71 37.76
N SER A 47 2.09 -7.17 36.59
CA SER A 47 1.90 -8.59 36.29
C SER A 47 2.12 -8.85 34.79
N PRO A 48 2.90 -9.88 34.41
CA PRO A 48 3.09 -10.20 33.01
C PRO A 48 1.76 -10.72 32.42
N PRO A 49 1.38 -10.31 31.20
CA PRO A 49 0.14 -10.72 30.54
C PRO A 49 -0.05 -12.23 30.53
N ARG A 50 -1.31 -12.66 30.37
CA ARG A 50 -1.65 -14.05 30.09
C ARG A 50 -0.87 -14.55 28.86
N ARG A 51 -0.34 -15.77 28.94
CA ARG A 51 0.25 -16.44 27.78
C ARG A 51 -0.84 -16.74 26.77
N LEU A 52 -0.63 -16.31 25.52
CA LEU A 52 -1.58 -16.54 24.43
C LEU A 52 -1.09 -17.67 23.53
N GLY A 53 -2.02 -18.46 22.99
CA GLY A 53 -1.73 -19.38 21.88
C GLY A 53 -1.40 -18.63 20.59
N PHE A 54 -0.85 -19.31 19.57
CA PHE A 54 -0.45 -18.67 18.32
C PHE A 54 -1.59 -17.89 17.65
N PHE A 55 -2.75 -18.53 17.43
CA PHE A 55 -3.90 -17.89 16.78
C PHE A 55 -4.49 -16.75 17.60
N GLU A 56 -4.51 -16.89 18.92
CA GLU A 56 -5.00 -15.84 19.82
C GLU A 56 -4.04 -14.63 19.82
N ALA A 57 -2.73 -14.87 19.84
CA ALA A 57 -1.71 -13.84 19.72
C ALA A 57 -1.77 -13.15 18.36
N LEU A 58 -1.96 -13.90 17.26
CA LEU A 58 -2.13 -13.36 15.92
C LEU A 58 -3.36 -12.46 15.84
N ASN A 59 -4.51 -12.93 16.33
CA ASN A 59 -5.74 -12.13 16.40
C ASN A 59 -5.56 -10.87 17.26
N ALA A 60 -4.87 -10.97 18.40
CA ALA A 60 -4.57 -9.84 19.27
C ALA A 60 -3.65 -8.80 18.60
N VAL A 61 -2.66 -9.24 17.84
CA VAL A 61 -1.74 -8.35 17.10
C VAL A 61 -2.45 -7.66 15.93
N LEU A 62 -3.23 -8.41 15.14
CA LEU A 62 -3.88 -7.87 13.94
C LEU A 62 -5.08 -6.98 14.28
N PHE A 63 -5.92 -7.39 15.22
CA PHE A 63 -7.20 -6.73 15.49
C PHE A 63 -7.26 -5.99 16.81
N GLY A 64 -6.39 -6.30 17.78
CA GLY A 64 -6.38 -5.66 19.09
C GLY A 64 -6.28 -4.14 19.01
N PRO A 65 -5.23 -3.58 18.36
CA PRO A 65 -5.06 -2.13 18.24
C PRO A 65 -6.25 -1.43 17.57
N PHE A 66 -6.81 -2.05 16.53
CA PHE A 66 -7.97 -1.50 15.82
C PHE A 66 -9.22 -1.50 16.69
N LYS A 67 -9.53 -2.62 17.35
CA LYS A 67 -10.73 -2.79 18.18
C LYS A 67 -10.72 -1.89 19.41
N HIS A 68 -9.54 -1.71 20.03
CA HIS A 68 -9.42 -1.00 21.32
C HIS A 68 -9.17 0.49 21.11
N PHE A 69 -8.31 0.87 20.16
CA PHE A 69 -7.89 2.25 19.98
C PHE A 69 -8.53 2.86 18.74
N TYR A 70 -8.15 2.43 17.54
CA TYR A 70 -8.49 3.17 16.32
C TYR A 70 -9.98 3.34 16.06
N LYS A 71 -10.80 2.30 16.30
CA LYS A 71 -12.26 2.38 16.09
C LYS A 71 -12.94 3.38 17.03
N ARG A 72 -12.41 3.57 18.25
CA ARG A 72 -13.04 4.38 19.30
C ARG A 72 -12.43 5.76 19.43
N SER A 73 -11.10 5.86 19.43
CA SER A 73 -10.38 7.12 19.56
C SER A 73 -10.62 8.06 18.37
N ASN A 74 -10.71 7.50 17.15
CA ASN A 74 -10.99 8.25 15.94
C ASN A 74 -11.70 7.36 14.91
N PRO A 75 -13.04 7.24 14.99
CA PRO A 75 -13.83 6.36 14.14
C PRO A 75 -13.66 6.64 12.65
N THR A 76 -13.54 7.91 12.27
CA THR A 76 -13.33 8.33 10.87
C THR A 76 -11.99 7.82 10.34
N TRP A 77 -10.92 7.98 11.12
CA TRP A 77 -9.62 7.41 10.78
C TRP A 77 -9.67 5.88 10.73
N GLY A 78 -10.29 5.23 11.72
CA GLY A 78 -10.40 3.77 11.77
C GLY A 78 -11.14 3.18 10.57
N ARG A 79 -12.31 3.75 10.21
CA ARG A 79 -13.06 3.33 9.00
C ARG A 79 -12.24 3.56 7.75
N GLY A 80 -11.71 4.77 7.59
CA GLY A 80 -10.88 5.12 6.44
C GLY A 80 -9.71 4.15 6.28
N TYR A 81 -9.00 3.86 7.37
CA TYR A 81 -7.89 2.91 7.40
C TYR A 81 -8.32 1.52 6.93
N LEU A 82 -9.41 0.96 7.46
CA LEU A 82 -9.88 -0.36 7.07
C LEU A 82 -10.24 -0.43 5.58
N LEU A 83 -11.07 0.51 5.10
CA LEU A 83 -11.52 0.55 3.70
C LEU A 83 -10.32 0.71 2.76
N TYR A 84 -9.41 1.63 3.09
CA TYR A 84 -8.20 1.87 2.31
C TYR A 84 -7.28 0.65 2.24
N HIS A 85 -7.12 -0.10 3.34
CA HIS A 85 -6.25 -1.29 3.33
C HIS A 85 -6.84 -2.42 2.49
N VAL A 86 -8.15 -2.63 2.53
CA VAL A 86 -8.82 -3.61 1.67
C VAL A 86 -8.55 -3.29 0.20
N ALA A 87 -8.73 -2.02 -0.19
CA ALA A 87 -8.48 -1.57 -1.55
C ALA A 87 -7.00 -1.72 -1.95
N ILE A 88 -6.08 -1.11 -1.21
CA ILE A 88 -4.66 -1.07 -1.60
C ILE A 88 -4.03 -2.47 -1.63
N ILE A 89 -4.43 -3.39 -0.73
CA ILE A 89 -3.94 -4.78 -0.76
C ILE A 89 -4.40 -5.45 -2.06
N THR A 90 -5.67 -5.26 -2.44
CA THR A 90 -6.23 -5.84 -3.67
C THR A 90 -5.51 -5.31 -4.91
N GLU A 91 -5.34 -3.99 -5.01
CA GLU A 91 -4.65 -3.35 -6.13
C GLU A 91 -3.16 -3.72 -6.21
N VAL A 92 -2.44 -3.71 -5.08
CA VAL A 92 -1.02 -4.09 -5.05
C VAL A 92 -0.82 -5.55 -5.46
N ILE A 93 -1.71 -6.46 -5.05
CA ILE A 93 -1.68 -7.86 -5.51
C ILE A 93 -1.91 -7.91 -7.02
N GLY A 94 -2.90 -7.20 -7.54
CA GLY A 94 -3.17 -7.07 -8.97
C GLY A 94 -1.94 -6.62 -9.74
N TYR A 95 -1.34 -5.48 -9.36
CA TYR A 95 -0.13 -4.94 -9.99
C TYR A 95 1.07 -5.89 -9.89
N SER A 96 1.23 -6.59 -8.76
CA SER A 96 2.31 -7.55 -8.58
C SER A 96 2.17 -8.73 -9.53
N ILE A 97 0.95 -9.29 -9.66
CA ILE A 97 0.67 -10.37 -10.60
C ILE A 97 0.85 -9.89 -12.05
N SER A 98 0.34 -8.70 -12.39
CA SER A 98 0.52 -8.11 -13.71
C SER A 98 1.99 -7.96 -14.08
N ALA A 99 2.81 -7.45 -13.15
CA ALA A 99 4.25 -7.29 -13.36
C ALA A 99 4.95 -8.64 -13.60
N LEU A 100 4.57 -9.69 -12.87
CA LEU A 100 5.11 -11.04 -13.07
C LEU A 100 4.77 -11.60 -14.46
N ILE A 101 3.52 -11.42 -14.90
CA ILE A 101 3.07 -11.89 -16.23
C ILE A 101 3.79 -11.13 -17.34
N VAL A 102 3.88 -9.81 -17.24
CA VAL A 102 4.61 -8.97 -18.20
C VAL A 102 6.08 -9.38 -18.26
N PHE A 103 6.72 -9.57 -17.11
CA PHE A 103 8.12 -10.00 -17.05
C PHE A 103 8.34 -11.38 -17.67
N ALA A 104 7.43 -12.33 -17.41
CA ALA A 104 7.49 -13.65 -18.04
C ALA A 104 7.38 -13.55 -19.57
N ASN A 105 6.47 -12.72 -20.11
CA ASN A 105 6.35 -12.53 -21.56
C ASN A 105 7.62 -11.94 -22.18
N ILE A 106 8.26 -10.96 -21.53
CA ILE A 106 9.55 -10.41 -21.96
C ILE A 106 10.61 -11.51 -21.99
N LEU A 107 10.73 -12.31 -20.91
CA LEU A 107 11.73 -13.36 -20.79
C LEU A 107 11.57 -14.45 -21.86
N PHE A 108 10.33 -14.77 -22.24
CA PHE A 108 10.02 -15.76 -23.26
C PHE A 108 9.90 -15.19 -24.68
N GLY A 109 10.21 -13.90 -24.89
CA GLY A 109 10.12 -13.25 -26.21
C GLY A 109 8.70 -13.25 -26.79
N ARG A 110 7.68 -13.21 -25.94
CA ARG A 110 6.26 -13.24 -26.33
C ARG A 110 5.72 -11.83 -26.54
N PRO A 111 4.77 -11.64 -27.47
CA PRO A 111 4.21 -10.33 -27.73
C PRO A 111 3.48 -9.77 -26.49
N VAL A 112 3.47 -8.44 -26.40
CA VAL A 112 2.70 -7.65 -25.43
C VAL A 112 1.83 -6.63 -26.18
N PRO A 113 0.68 -6.22 -25.67
CA PRO A 113 -0.15 -5.19 -26.32
C PRO A 113 0.58 -3.85 -26.40
N ASP A 114 0.24 -3.04 -27.41
CA ASP A 114 0.57 -1.62 -27.43
C ASP A 114 -0.63 -0.82 -26.92
N VAL A 115 -0.48 -0.27 -25.71
CA VAL A 115 -1.57 0.46 -25.05
C VAL A 115 -1.88 1.77 -25.75
N ALA A 116 -0.87 2.45 -26.34
CA ALA A 116 -1.07 3.73 -27.02
C ALA A 116 -1.77 3.54 -28.38
N ALA A 117 -1.42 2.48 -29.10
CA ALA A 117 -2.01 2.16 -30.40
C ALA A 117 -3.29 1.30 -30.29
N HIS A 118 -3.70 0.92 -29.08
CA HIS A 118 -4.78 -0.04 -28.83
C HIS A 118 -4.62 -1.35 -29.63
N ALA A 119 -3.37 -1.81 -29.79
CA ALA A 119 -3.05 -3.03 -30.53
C ALA A 119 -2.89 -4.21 -29.57
N GLU A 120 -3.63 -5.30 -29.78
CA GLU A 120 -3.58 -6.49 -28.93
C GLU A 120 -2.25 -7.25 -28.98
N VAL A 121 -1.57 -7.19 -30.13
CA VAL A 121 -0.32 -7.90 -30.38
C VAL A 121 0.74 -6.92 -30.86
N SER A 122 1.80 -6.76 -30.08
CA SER A 122 2.96 -5.91 -30.38
C SER A 122 4.22 -6.47 -29.70
N TYR A 123 5.38 -5.86 -29.96
CA TYR A 123 6.64 -6.11 -29.26
C TYR A 123 7.17 -4.82 -28.61
N ASN A 124 6.26 -3.90 -28.27
CA ASN A 124 6.59 -2.64 -27.61
C ASN A 124 6.93 -2.86 -26.14
N TYR A 125 8.20 -3.16 -25.85
CA TYR A 125 8.72 -3.30 -24.48
C TYR A 125 9.22 -1.98 -23.87
N SER A 126 8.79 -0.83 -24.39
CA SER A 126 9.17 0.45 -23.80
C SER A 126 8.68 0.57 -22.36
N PRO A 127 9.46 1.18 -21.43
CA PRO A 127 9.05 1.30 -20.03
C PRO A 127 7.65 1.89 -19.84
N ALA A 128 7.28 2.91 -20.62
CA ALA A 128 5.95 3.51 -20.55
C ALA A 128 4.83 2.51 -20.90
N ASN A 129 5.02 1.68 -21.94
CA ASN A 129 4.04 0.66 -22.31
C ASN A 129 3.93 -0.42 -21.22
N LEU A 130 5.07 -0.90 -20.70
CA LEU A 130 5.09 -1.89 -19.62
C LEU A 130 4.39 -1.38 -18.36
N LEU A 131 4.66 -0.14 -17.96
CA LEU A 131 4.00 0.47 -16.80
C LEU A 131 2.50 0.68 -17.05
N ALA A 132 2.10 1.06 -18.27
CA ALA A 132 0.69 1.19 -18.63
C ALA A 132 -0.05 -0.16 -18.64
N LEU A 133 0.61 -1.26 -19.04
CA LEU A 133 0.08 -2.62 -18.92
C LEU A 133 -0.12 -3.01 -17.45
N ILE A 134 0.88 -2.74 -16.60
CA ILE A 134 0.86 -3.12 -15.19
C ILE A 134 -0.16 -2.31 -14.42
N PHE A 135 -0.08 -0.99 -14.49
CA PHE A 135 -0.95 -0.08 -13.72
C PHE A 135 -2.33 0.14 -14.36
N GLY A 136 -2.46 -0.10 -15.66
CA GLY A 136 -3.75 -0.11 -16.36
C GLY A 136 -4.43 -1.47 -16.36
N ASN A 137 -4.05 -2.41 -15.47
CA ASN A 137 -4.56 -3.78 -15.49
C ASN A 137 -6.08 -3.92 -15.28
N GLY A 138 -6.76 -2.85 -14.87
CA GLY A 138 -8.22 -2.77 -14.76
C GLY A 138 -8.94 -2.32 -16.04
N GLU A 139 -8.21 -1.91 -17.08
CA GLU A 139 -8.76 -1.59 -18.40
C GLU A 139 -8.86 -2.84 -19.27
N ALA A 140 -9.82 -2.87 -20.20
CA ALA A 140 -10.20 -4.10 -20.91
C ALA A 140 -9.03 -4.75 -21.68
N LEU A 141 -8.31 -3.99 -22.51
CA LEU A 141 -7.19 -4.50 -23.31
C LEU A 141 -6.12 -5.16 -22.44
N GLN A 142 -5.70 -4.46 -21.40
CA GLN A 142 -4.68 -4.88 -20.46
C GLN A 142 -5.17 -6.08 -19.63
N ALA A 143 -6.39 -6.02 -19.10
CA ALA A 143 -6.99 -7.09 -18.30
C ALA A 143 -7.11 -8.39 -19.10
N HIS A 144 -7.56 -8.31 -20.36
CA HIS A 144 -7.67 -9.48 -21.24
C HIS A 144 -6.31 -10.08 -21.58
N PHE A 145 -5.31 -9.26 -21.85
CA PHE A 145 -3.94 -9.74 -22.05
C PHE A 145 -3.39 -10.42 -20.80
N LEU A 146 -3.57 -9.82 -19.62
CA LEU A 146 -2.99 -10.31 -18.37
C LEU A 146 -3.71 -11.55 -17.83
N PHE A 147 -5.03 -11.58 -17.90
CA PHE A 147 -5.85 -12.57 -17.18
C PHE A 147 -6.70 -13.45 -18.09
N GLY A 148 -6.69 -13.23 -19.40
CA GLY A 148 -7.43 -14.04 -20.37
C GLY A 148 -8.92 -14.11 -20.05
N SER A 149 -9.44 -15.33 -19.89
CA SER A 149 -10.85 -15.58 -19.55
C SER A 149 -11.24 -15.08 -18.15
N PHE A 150 -10.27 -14.86 -17.25
CA PHE A 150 -10.55 -14.33 -15.92
C PHE A 150 -10.71 -12.80 -15.91
N ALA A 151 -10.38 -12.10 -17.00
CA ALA A 151 -10.42 -10.64 -17.08
C ALA A 151 -11.74 -9.99 -16.63
N PRO A 152 -12.94 -10.48 -17.02
CA PRO A 152 -14.20 -9.88 -16.57
C PRO A 152 -14.39 -9.93 -15.05
N TYR A 153 -13.95 -11.03 -14.41
CA TYR A 153 -14.01 -11.18 -12.95
C TYR A 153 -12.98 -10.28 -12.27
N PHE A 154 -11.77 -10.18 -12.80
CA PHE A 154 -10.74 -9.27 -12.29
C PHE A 154 -11.21 -7.82 -12.33
N ILE A 155 -11.79 -7.37 -13.45
CA ILE A 155 -12.36 -6.03 -13.60
C ILE A 155 -13.48 -5.81 -12.56
N GLY A 156 -14.38 -6.79 -12.37
CA GLY A 156 -15.44 -6.72 -11.37
C GLY A 156 -14.92 -6.60 -9.93
N ILE A 157 -13.93 -7.40 -9.55
CA ILE A 157 -13.31 -7.37 -8.21
C ILE A 157 -12.61 -6.02 -7.98
N THR A 158 -11.89 -5.52 -8.98
CA THR A 158 -11.17 -4.27 -8.86
C THR A 158 -12.10 -3.05 -8.84
N TRP A 159 -13.27 -3.10 -9.47
CA TRP A 159 -14.31 -2.07 -9.25
C TRP A 159 -14.74 -1.95 -7.79
N VAL A 160 -14.88 -3.09 -7.10
CA VAL A 160 -15.14 -3.10 -5.66
C VAL A 160 -13.97 -2.47 -4.92
N ALA A 161 -12.74 -2.85 -5.24
CA ALA A 161 -11.54 -2.28 -4.64
C ALA A 161 -11.44 -0.75 -4.83
N VAL A 162 -11.74 -0.23 -6.03
CA VAL A 162 -11.80 1.22 -6.32
C VAL A 162 -12.83 1.92 -5.43
N ALA A 163 -14.03 1.34 -5.24
CA ALA A 163 -15.04 1.93 -4.36
C ALA A 163 -14.54 2.04 -2.90
N PHE A 164 -13.89 0.98 -2.40
CA PHE A 164 -13.22 1.00 -1.10
C PHE A 164 -12.07 2.02 -1.05
N ALA A 165 -11.32 2.18 -2.15
CA ALA A 165 -10.21 3.13 -2.26
C ALA A 165 -10.72 4.57 -2.13
N VAL A 166 -11.75 4.93 -2.90
CA VAL A 166 -12.39 6.24 -2.88
C VAL A 166 -12.92 6.55 -1.48
N ALA A 167 -13.77 5.68 -0.93
CA ALA A 167 -14.38 5.90 0.38
C ALA A 167 -13.32 5.96 1.50
N GLY A 168 -12.36 5.03 1.49
CA GLY A 168 -11.28 4.97 2.47
C GLY A 168 -10.37 6.18 2.42
N ASN A 169 -9.95 6.60 1.23
CA ASN A 169 -9.06 7.74 1.06
C ASN A 169 -9.76 9.07 1.38
N LEU A 170 -11.04 9.23 1.04
CA LEU A 170 -11.83 10.39 1.46
C LEU A 170 -11.89 10.54 2.98
N HIS A 171 -12.19 9.46 3.71
CA HIS A 171 -12.21 9.49 5.18
C HIS A 171 -10.84 9.88 5.76
N LEU A 172 -9.77 9.34 5.17
CA LEU A 172 -8.42 9.59 5.63
C LEU A 172 -7.93 11.00 5.29
N MET A 173 -8.31 11.55 4.13
CA MET A 173 -8.02 12.95 3.78
C MET A 173 -8.81 13.93 4.60
N PHE A 174 -10.09 13.66 4.82
CA PHE A 174 -10.87 14.45 5.76
C PHE A 174 -10.22 14.47 7.15
N ALA A 175 -9.86 13.29 7.69
CA ALA A 175 -9.19 13.20 8.99
C ALA A 175 -7.84 13.92 9.01
N LEU A 176 -7.05 13.86 7.94
CA LEU A 176 -5.75 14.51 7.87
C LEU A 176 -5.88 16.03 7.80
N LEU A 177 -6.74 16.55 6.92
CA LEU A 177 -6.98 18.00 6.75
C LEU A 177 -7.57 18.63 8.01
N ARG A 178 -8.37 17.87 8.77
CA ARG A 178 -8.86 18.27 10.10
C ARG A 178 -7.81 18.17 11.21
N LYS A 179 -6.56 17.80 10.90
CA LYS A 179 -5.47 17.55 11.87
C LYS A 179 -5.79 16.45 12.87
N TRP A 180 -6.58 15.46 12.48
CA TRP A 180 -6.99 14.34 13.33
C TRP A 180 -6.06 13.12 13.22
N SER A 181 -4.95 13.22 12.48
CA SER A 181 -3.94 12.16 12.45
C SER A 181 -3.27 12.05 13.82
N GLY A 182 -3.52 10.93 14.51
CA GLY A 182 -3.05 10.69 15.88
C GLY A 182 -3.89 11.40 16.96
N ALA A 183 -4.99 12.05 16.58
CA ALA A 183 -5.89 12.68 17.55
C ALA A 183 -6.75 11.63 18.27
N VAL A 184 -7.10 11.95 19.51
CA VAL A 184 -8.18 11.28 20.27
C VAL A 184 -9.38 12.21 20.26
N VAL A 185 -10.38 11.88 19.43
CA VAL A 185 -11.62 12.65 19.24
C VAL A 185 -12.83 12.00 19.91
N GLY A 186 -12.73 10.72 20.29
CA GLY A 186 -13.78 9.96 20.97
C GLY A 186 -13.26 9.23 22.22
N ASP A 187 -14.20 8.74 23.04
CA ASP A 187 -13.89 8.00 24.26
C ASP A 187 -13.38 6.59 23.94
N ILE A 188 -12.18 6.27 24.42
CA ILE A 188 -11.50 4.98 24.17
C ILE A 188 -12.09 3.91 25.09
N ASP A 189 -12.18 4.22 26.38
CA ASP A 189 -12.74 3.38 27.43
C ASP A 189 -13.30 4.25 28.56
N HIS A 190 -13.84 3.59 29.59
CA HIS A 190 -14.43 4.26 30.74
C HIS A 190 -13.41 5.08 31.54
N ALA A 191 -12.16 4.61 31.63
CA ALA A 191 -11.10 5.28 32.39
C ALA A 191 -10.57 6.54 31.68
N ALA A 192 -10.59 6.55 30.34
CA ALA A 192 -10.16 7.66 29.50
C ALA A 192 -11.33 8.50 28.95
N LYS A 193 -12.51 8.44 29.59
CA LYS A 193 -13.69 9.18 29.17
C LYS A 193 -13.44 10.70 29.20
N GLY A 194 -13.82 11.40 28.15
CA GLY A 194 -13.65 12.85 28.00
C GLY A 194 -12.23 13.30 27.66
N ILE A 195 -11.23 12.40 27.67
CA ILE A 195 -9.86 12.75 27.29
C ILE A 195 -9.81 12.98 25.78
N ARG A 196 -9.37 14.18 25.38
CA ARG A 196 -9.16 14.54 23.98
C ARG A 196 -7.73 14.99 23.79
N THR A 197 -7.12 14.56 22.69
CA THR A 197 -5.75 14.91 22.37
C THR A 197 -5.70 15.43 20.95
N PRO A 198 -5.14 16.62 20.72
CA PRO A 198 -5.00 17.15 19.37
C PRO A 198 -4.08 16.23 18.56
N GLY A 199 -4.40 16.08 17.29
CA GLY A 199 -3.53 15.39 16.34
C GLY A 199 -2.55 16.37 15.69
N ARG A 200 -1.83 15.85 14.69
CA ARG A 200 -0.88 16.63 13.88
C ARG A 200 -1.20 16.53 12.40
N LEU A 201 -0.62 17.44 11.61
CA LEU A 201 -0.62 17.38 10.15
C LEU A 201 0.77 16.94 9.66
N PRO A 202 1.06 15.63 9.60
CA PRO A 202 2.35 15.15 9.14
C PRO A 202 2.48 15.33 7.62
N TRP A 203 3.38 16.21 7.20
CA TRP A 203 3.59 16.58 5.79
C TRP A 203 3.91 15.38 4.89
N ASP A 204 4.69 14.42 5.38
CA ASP A 204 4.99 13.17 4.67
C ASP A 204 3.70 12.40 4.31
N ARG A 205 2.74 12.33 5.24
CA ARG A 205 1.46 11.66 4.98
C ARG A 205 0.54 12.47 4.08
N VAL A 206 0.62 13.79 4.14
CA VAL A 206 -0.14 14.68 3.23
C VAL A 206 0.30 14.41 1.81
N VAL A 207 1.61 14.53 1.52
CA VAL A 207 2.17 14.32 0.18
C VAL A 207 1.81 12.94 -0.34
N ILE A 208 2.12 11.89 0.41
CA ILE A 208 1.88 10.50 -0.03
C ILE A 208 0.40 10.25 -0.27
N ARG A 209 -0.48 10.72 0.62
CA ARG A 209 -1.91 10.48 0.40
C ARG A 209 -2.45 11.31 -0.76
N THR A 210 -2.01 12.54 -0.95
CA THR A 210 -2.42 13.31 -2.13
C THR A 210 -2.04 12.57 -3.42
N ILE A 211 -0.84 11.99 -3.50
CA ILE A 211 -0.44 11.16 -4.65
C ILE A 211 -1.39 9.96 -4.80
N ILE A 212 -1.66 9.20 -3.73
CA ILE A 212 -2.60 8.07 -3.76
C ILE A 212 -4.00 8.51 -4.18
N PHE A 213 -4.46 9.68 -3.73
CA PHE A 213 -5.75 10.23 -4.09
C PHE A 213 -5.81 10.49 -5.60
N CYS A 214 -4.77 11.12 -6.16
CA CYS A 214 -4.65 11.31 -7.61
C CYS A 214 -4.58 9.98 -8.38
N ILE A 215 -3.89 8.96 -7.85
CA ILE A 215 -3.84 7.62 -8.45
C ILE A 215 -5.25 7.03 -8.58
N ILE A 216 -6.04 7.06 -7.50
CA ILE A 216 -7.41 6.53 -7.51
C ILE A 216 -8.28 7.27 -8.54
N TRP A 217 -8.18 8.60 -8.60
CA TRP A 217 -8.96 9.37 -9.57
C TRP A 217 -8.53 9.12 -11.02
N THR A 218 -7.24 9.04 -11.27
CA THR A 218 -6.72 8.77 -12.62
C THR A 218 -7.08 7.36 -13.08
N GLU A 219 -7.12 6.39 -12.16
CA GLU A 219 -7.65 5.05 -12.41
C GLU A 219 -9.14 5.07 -12.74
N LEU A 220 -9.94 5.79 -11.95
CA LEU A 220 -11.37 5.93 -12.19
C LEU A 220 -11.66 6.57 -13.56
N LEU A 221 -10.92 7.64 -13.90
CA LEU A 221 -11.03 8.32 -15.18
C LEU A 221 -10.61 7.42 -16.36
N ALA A 222 -9.61 6.55 -16.16
CA ALA A 222 -9.18 5.56 -17.15
C ALA A 222 -10.27 4.52 -17.40
N ARG A 223 -10.76 3.89 -16.33
CA ARG A 223 -11.78 2.82 -16.38
C ARG A 223 -13.13 3.30 -16.94
N LEU A 224 -13.48 4.56 -16.72
CA LEU A 224 -14.68 5.19 -17.28
C LEU A 224 -14.45 5.73 -18.71
N HIS A 225 -13.24 5.59 -19.26
CA HIS A 225 -12.85 6.10 -20.57
C HIS A 225 -13.12 7.60 -20.76
N ILE A 226 -13.00 8.40 -19.69
CA ILE A 226 -13.30 9.83 -19.70
C ILE A 226 -12.12 10.64 -20.26
N VAL A 227 -10.89 10.26 -19.90
CA VAL A 227 -9.67 10.98 -20.32
C VAL A 227 -8.73 10.00 -21.02
N PRO A 228 -8.63 10.06 -22.37
CA PRO A 228 -7.72 9.21 -23.12
C PRO A 228 -6.26 9.38 -22.66
N GLY A 229 -5.54 8.26 -22.49
CA GLY A 229 -4.13 8.26 -22.11
C GLY A 229 -3.84 8.64 -20.64
N ILE A 230 -4.87 8.84 -19.79
CA ILE A 230 -4.68 9.13 -18.35
C ILE A 230 -3.94 8.00 -17.62
N VAL A 231 -3.97 6.75 -18.14
CA VAL A 231 -3.19 5.62 -17.63
C VAL A 231 -1.69 5.89 -17.55
N TYR A 232 -1.13 6.68 -18.46
CA TYR A 232 0.28 7.07 -18.40
C TYR A 232 0.56 8.04 -17.25
N PHE A 233 -0.39 8.93 -16.95
CA PHE A 233 -0.28 9.80 -15.78
C PHE A 233 -0.48 9.02 -14.47
N HIS A 234 -1.40 8.05 -14.46
CA HIS A 234 -1.53 7.10 -13.34
C HIS A 234 -0.21 6.35 -13.10
N ALA A 235 0.40 5.80 -14.17
CA ALA A 235 1.69 5.11 -14.11
C ALA A 235 2.81 6.02 -13.58
N LEU A 236 2.84 7.30 -13.98
CA LEU A 236 3.78 8.29 -13.46
C LEU A 236 3.64 8.48 -11.93
N LEU A 237 2.39 8.61 -11.45
CA LEU A 237 2.11 8.73 -10.02
C LEU A 237 2.47 7.44 -9.25
N GLY A 238 2.19 6.27 -9.83
CA GLY A 238 2.59 4.97 -9.30
C GLY A 238 4.11 4.86 -9.18
N LEU A 239 4.84 5.30 -10.20
CA LEU A 239 6.30 5.35 -10.20
C LEU A 239 6.84 6.30 -9.13
N ALA A 240 6.20 7.46 -8.92
CA ALA A 240 6.56 8.38 -7.84
C ALA A 240 6.40 7.71 -6.46
N LEU A 241 5.31 6.97 -6.22
CA LEU A 241 5.18 6.19 -4.98
C LEU A 241 6.23 5.11 -4.87
N PHE A 242 6.61 4.46 -5.97
CA PHE A 242 7.66 3.46 -5.99
C PHE A 242 8.99 4.06 -5.53
N VAL A 243 9.38 5.21 -6.07
CA VAL A 243 10.57 5.97 -5.65
C VAL A 243 10.52 6.33 -4.17
N LEU A 244 9.36 6.77 -3.68
CA LEU A 244 9.18 7.19 -2.28
C LEU A 244 9.07 6.02 -1.30
N LEU A 245 8.72 4.82 -1.75
CA LEU A 245 8.45 3.66 -0.90
C LEU A 245 9.57 3.38 0.11
N PRO A 246 10.85 3.25 -0.27
CA PRO A 246 11.92 2.94 0.68
C PRO A 246 12.27 4.11 1.60
N PHE A 247 11.82 5.34 1.33
CA PHE A 247 12.19 6.51 2.15
C PHE A 247 11.09 6.99 3.08
N THR A 248 9.90 6.39 2.99
CA THR A 248 8.72 6.89 3.69
C THR A 248 8.14 5.85 4.65
N TYR A 249 6.98 6.16 5.24
CA TYR A 249 6.24 5.20 6.06
C TYR A 249 5.73 4.02 5.24
N LEU A 250 5.61 4.13 3.91
CA LEU A 250 5.11 3.07 3.03
C LEU A 250 5.94 1.79 3.07
N PHE A 251 7.22 1.88 3.43
CA PHE A 251 8.09 0.71 3.59
C PHE A 251 7.54 -0.33 4.59
N HIS A 252 6.61 0.07 5.49
CA HIS A 252 5.90 -0.89 6.34
C HIS A 252 5.26 -2.03 5.55
N MET A 253 4.77 -1.80 4.33
CA MET A 253 4.21 -2.85 3.49
C MET A 253 5.22 -3.99 3.23
N ALA A 254 6.51 -3.68 3.13
CA ALA A 254 7.57 -4.65 2.87
C ALA A 254 8.05 -5.40 4.12
N TYR A 255 7.91 -4.86 5.33
CA TYR A 255 8.36 -5.55 6.56
C TYR A 255 7.22 -5.92 7.51
N ASN A 256 5.96 -5.64 7.17
CA ASN A 256 4.83 -5.87 8.06
C ASN A 256 4.71 -7.34 8.47
N PHE A 257 4.97 -8.27 7.54
CA PHE A 257 4.94 -9.71 7.84
C PHE A 257 5.93 -10.07 8.96
N LEU A 258 7.12 -9.47 8.92
CA LEU A 258 8.16 -9.69 9.91
C LEU A 258 7.81 -9.02 11.24
N ALA A 259 7.25 -7.81 11.19
CA ALA A 259 6.75 -7.10 12.36
C ALA A 259 5.64 -7.89 13.06
N ILE A 260 4.69 -8.45 12.30
CA ILE A 260 3.62 -9.31 12.80
C ILE A 260 4.22 -10.56 13.43
N PHE A 261 5.15 -11.25 12.74
CA PHE A 261 5.80 -12.45 13.26
C PHE A 261 6.47 -12.21 14.63
N TYR A 262 7.28 -11.15 14.75
CA TYR A 262 7.93 -10.82 16.02
C TYR A 262 6.94 -10.32 17.08
N ALA A 263 5.90 -9.57 16.69
CA ALA A 263 4.85 -9.15 17.62
C ALA A 263 4.05 -10.34 18.18
N VAL A 264 3.73 -11.33 17.35
CA VAL A 264 3.07 -12.58 17.77
C VAL A 264 3.97 -13.36 18.72
N ARG A 265 5.25 -13.55 18.38
CA ARG A 265 6.22 -14.22 19.27
C ARG A 265 6.34 -13.51 20.62
N ARG A 266 6.38 -12.18 20.64
CA ARG A 266 6.40 -11.37 21.87
C ARG A 266 5.16 -11.56 22.73
N ARG A 267 3.98 -11.55 22.13
CA ARG A 267 2.71 -11.80 22.84
C ARG A 267 2.65 -13.23 23.41
N MET A 268 3.14 -14.23 22.66
CA MET A 268 3.27 -15.61 23.15
C MET A 268 4.27 -15.73 24.31
N ALA A 269 5.29 -14.85 24.36
CA ALA A 269 6.28 -14.78 25.42
C ALA A 269 5.89 -13.83 26.58
N ARG A 270 4.62 -13.39 26.66
CA ARG A 270 4.10 -12.51 27.72
C ARG A 270 4.77 -11.13 27.76
N THR A 271 5.14 -10.58 26.61
CA THR A 271 5.64 -9.20 26.51
C THR A 271 4.61 -8.31 25.81
N ILE A 272 4.33 -7.14 26.39
CA ILE A 272 3.53 -6.08 25.77
C ILE A 272 4.49 -5.00 25.27
N ALA A 273 4.26 -4.52 24.06
CA ALA A 273 4.77 -3.23 23.58
C ALA A 273 3.61 -2.23 23.64
#